data_AF-A0A965FS77-F1
#
_entry.id   AF-A0A965FS77-F1
#
_cell.length_a   1.000
_cell.length_b   1.000
_cell.length_c   1.000
_cell.angle_alpha   90.00
_cell.angle_beta   90.00
_cell.angle_gamma   90.00
#
_symmetry.space_group_name_H-M   'P 1'
#
loop_
_entity.id
_entity.type
_entity.pdbx_description
1 polymer ?
#
loop_
_entity_poly.entity_id
_entity_poly.type
_entity_poly.pdbx_seq_one_letter_code
_entity_poly.pdbx_strand_id
1 'polypeptide(L)'
;MTKPDEISYPVLIQAPDISAYQKGNTGIDYIHHFDSGNPGPHVMISAVVHGNELCGAIALDHLFKNEVRPLRGQLSLAFMNVAAFQSFDPEQPKDSRFVDEDFNRLWTREVLDGPKKSLELERAREVHPYLETVDLLLDIHSMQTATIPLMMALNRLSCAFTSRTIRRTSGMS
;
A
#
# COMPACT_ATOMS: atom_id res chain seq x y z
N MET A 1 18.53 -25.72 21.83
CA MET A 1 17.60 -25.97 20.70
C MET A 1 17.30 -24.64 20.05
N THR A 2 18.06 -24.28 19.02
CA THR A 2 17.72 -23.18 18.10
C THR A 2 16.48 -23.62 17.31
N LYS A 3 15.45 -22.77 17.29
CA LYS A 3 14.23 -23.02 16.50
C LYS A 3 14.62 -23.21 15.02
N PRO A 4 14.00 -24.15 14.30
CA PRO A 4 14.29 -24.36 12.89
C PRO A 4 13.88 -23.12 12.09
N ASP A 5 14.86 -22.53 11.42
CA ASP A 5 14.75 -21.67 10.24
C ASP A 5 13.72 -20.53 10.28
N GLU A 6 14.03 -19.43 10.98
CA GLU A 6 13.67 -18.12 10.44
C GLU A 6 14.59 -17.82 9.25
N ILE A 7 14.20 -18.24 8.06
CA ILE A 7 14.84 -17.77 6.84
C ILE A 7 14.56 -16.27 6.75
N SER A 8 15.52 -15.46 7.18
CA SER A 8 15.52 -14.01 6.98
C SER A 8 16.11 -13.73 5.60
N TYR A 9 15.33 -13.04 4.76
CA TYR A 9 15.79 -12.57 3.46
C TYR A 9 16.30 -11.14 3.62
N PRO A 10 17.50 -10.80 3.12
CA PRO A 10 17.97 -9.43 3.15
C PRO A 10 17.06 -8.53 2.31
N VAL A 11 16.84 -7.30 2.77
CA VAL A 11 16.12 -6.28 2.02
C VAL A 11 17.01 -5.77 0.88
N LEU A 12 16.60 -5.98 -0.36
CA LEU A 12 17.38 -5.62 -1.57
C LEU A 12 16.84 -4.38 -2.29
N ILE A 13 15.80 -3.76 -1.75
CA ILE A 13 15.09 -2.62 -2.34
C ILE A 13 15.03 -1.47 -1.34
N GLN A 14 15.14 -0.24 -1.82
CA GLN A 14 15.09 0.95 -0.99
C GLN A 14 13.67 1.49 -0.91
N ALA A 15 13.21 1.85 0.29
CA ALA A 15 11.95 2.55 0.48
C ALA A 15 12.03 3.94 -0.18
N PRO A 16 11.05 4.34 -1.01
CA PRO A 16 10.99 5.69 -1.55
C PRO A 16 10.64 6.70 -0.45
N ASP A 17 11.10 7.94 -0.61
CA ASP A 17 10.64 9.05 0.22
C ASP A 17 9.22 9.46 -0.20
N ILE A 18 8.24 9.12 0.63
CA ILE A 18 6.83 9.45 0.38
C ILE A 18 6.43 10.82 0.91
N SER A 19 7.31 11.56 1.61
CA SER A 19 6.98 12.87 2.19
C SER A 19 6.57 13.91 1.14
N ALA A 20 7.09 13.78 -0.08
CA ALA A 20 6.69 14.57 -1.24
C ALA A 20 5.19 14.44 -1.58
N TYR A 21 4.56 13.34 -1.16
CA TYR A 21 3.16 13.02 -1.42
C TYR A 21 2.26 13.26 -0.20
N GLN A 22 2.77 13.83 0.89
CA GLN A 22 1.96 14.06 2.09
C GLN A 22 0.73 14.91 1.81
N LYS A 23 0.89 16.06 1.15
CA LYS A 23 -0.22 16.96 0.87
C LYS A 23 -0.99 16.50 -0.36
N GLY A 24 -2.04 15.71 -0.13
CA GLY A 24 -3.02 15.31 -1.13
C GLY A 24 -3.95 16.45 -1.56
N ASN A 25 -4.82 16.17 -2.53
CA ASN A 25 -5.86 17.10 -3.00
C ASN A 25 -7.29 16.66 -2.63
N THR A 26 -7.41 15.70 -1.71
CA THR A 26 -8.68 15.13 -1.24
C THR A 26 -9.09 15.64 0.15
N GLY A 27 -8.21 16.40 0.82
CA GLY A 27 -8.36 16.78 2.22
C GLY A 27 -7.86 15.72 3.21
N ILE A 28 -7.42 14.55 2.73
CA ILE A 28 -6.77 13.49 3.52
C ILE A 28 -5.31 13.38 3.07
N ASP A 29 -4.39 13.44 4.04
CA ASP A 29 -2.96 13.33 3.76
C ASP A 29 -2.66 11.99 3.06
N TYR A 30 -1.73 12.03 2.09
CA TYR A 30 -1.28 10.90 1.27
C TYR A 30 -2.32 10.27 0.34
N ILE A 31 -3.48 10.90 0.13
CA ILE A 31 -4.45 10.48 -0.87
C ILE A 31 -4.57 11.55 -1.95
N HIS A 32 -4.22 11.17 -3.18
CA HIS A 32 -4.26 12.02 -4.37
C HIS A 32 -5.28 11.51 -5.34
N HIS A 33 -6.05 12.43 -5.93
CA HIS A 33 -7.15 12.16 -6.83
C HIS A 33 -6.96 12.86 -8.18
N PHE A 34 -7.29 12.16 -9.24
CA PHE A 34 -7.22 12.67 -10.61
C PHE A 34 -8.51 12.29 -11.35
N ASP A 35 -9.20 13.28 -11.91
CA ASP A 35 -10.39 13.09 -12.72
C ASP A 35 -10.05 13.31 -14.20
N SER A 36 -10.47 12.38 -15.07
CA SER A 36 -10.28 12.53 -16.52
C SER A 36 -11.34 13.44 -17.16
N GLY A 37 -12.43 13.76 -16.46
CA GLY A 37 -13.61 14.46 -16.99
C GLY A 37 -14.48 13.63 -17.94
N ASN A 38 -14.12 12.37 -18.19
CA ASN A 38 -14.87 11.45 -19.05
C ASN A 38 -15.57 10.39 -18.19
N PRO A 39 -16.81 9.97 -18.53
CA PRO A 39 -17.50 8.93 -17.78
C PRO A 39 -16.71 7.62 -17.68
N GLY A 40 -16.56 7.13 -16.46
CA GLY A 40 -15.87 5.89 -16.10
C GLY A 40 -15.85 5.66 -14.59
N PRO A 41 -15.37 4.49 -14.12
CA PRO A 41 -15.31 4.17 -12.71
C PRO A 41 -14.27 5.01 -11.97
N HIS A 42 -14.43 5.10 -10.66
CA HIS A 42 -13.40 5.55 -9.74
C HIS A 42 -12.55 4.37 -9.28
N VAL A 43 -11.29 4.34 -9.74
CA VAL A 43 -10.30 3.32 -9.36
C VAL A 43 -9.35 3.91 -8.33
N MET A 44 -9.13 3.21 -7.23
CA MET A 44 -8.03 3.50 -6.31
C MET A 44 -6.93 2.45 -6.46
N ILE A 45 -5.68 2.91 -6.52
CA ILE A 45 -4.50 2.09 -6.31
C ILE A 45 -3.91 2.48 -4.95
N SER A 46 -3.99 1.58 -3.99
CA SER A 46 -3.40 1.76 -2.67
C SER A 46 -2.12 0.97 -2.52
N ALA A 47 -1.30 1.39 -1.57
CA ALA A 47 -0.13 0.67 -1.12
C ALA A 47 0.07 0.89 0.38
N VAL A 48 0.99 0.12 0.95
CA VAL A 48 1.45 0.34 2.33
C VAL A 48 0.35 0.08 3.35
N VAL A 49 -0.49 -0.94 3.13
CA VAL A 49 -1.34 -1.47 4.20
C VAL A 49 -0.48 -2.11 5.29
N HIS A 50 0.64 -2.72 4.91
CA HIS A 50 1.73 -3.07 5.83
C HIS A 50 2.96 -2.22 5.52
N GLY A 51 3.56 -1.61 6.55
CA GLY A 51 4.65 -0.64 6.38
C GLY A 51 5.95 -1.23 5.82
N ASN A 52 6.14 -2.54 5.95
CA ASN A 52 7.32 -3.26 5.46
C ASN A 52 7.19 -3.82 4.04
N GLU A 53 6.09 -3.53 3.35
CA GLU A 53 5.84 -4.01 1.99
C GLU A 53 6.16 -2.94 0.94
N LEU A 54 7.46 -2.75 0.70
CA LEU A 54 7.99 -1.59 -0.04
C LEU A 54 7.60 -1.54 -1.52
N CYS A 55 7.28 -2.68 -2.16
CA CYS A 55 6.99 -2.72 -3.59
C CYS A 55 5.81 -1.83 -3.99
N GLY A 56 4.77 -1.77 -3.15
CA GLY A 56 3.62 -0.90 -3.40
C GLY A 56 4.00 0.58 -3.35
N ALA A 57 4.80 0.98 -2.36
CA ALA A 57 5.28 2.36 -2.26
C ALA A 57 6.13 2.76 -3.48
N ILE A 58 7.04 1.88 -3.92
CA ILE A 58 7.87 2.08 -5.11
C ILE A 58 7.00 2.21 -6.36
N ALA A 59 5.96 1.37 -6.49
CA ALA A 59 5.04 1.45 -7.61
C ALA A 59 4.29 2.79 -7.65
N LEU A 60 3.74 3.25 -6.51
CA LEU A 60 3.06 4.54 -6.44
C LEU A 60 4.02 5.71 -6.71
N ASP A 61 5.21 5.72 -6.11
CA ASP A 61 6.26 6.71 -6.39
C ASP A 61 6.58 6.80 -7.89
N HIS A 62 6.67 5.65 -8.58
CA HIS A 62 6.84 5.60 -10.02
C HIS A 62 5.64 6.21 -10.78
N LEU A 63 4.40 5.91 -10.39
CA LEU A 63 3.20 6.51 -11.00
C LEU A 63 3.16 8.03 -10.82
N PHE A 64 3.50 8.53 -9.63
CA PHE A 64 3.58 9.96 -9.36
C PHE A 64 4.67 10.65 -10.19
N LYS A 65 5.89 10.08 -10.23
CA LYS A 65 7.01 10.64 -11.00
C LYS A 65 6.77 10.68 -12.51
N ASN A 66 5.92 9.79 -13.02
CA ASN A 66 5.52 9.77 -14.43
C ASN A 66 4.18 10.47 -14.69
N GLU A 67 3.66 11.20 -13.69
CA GLU A 67 2.43 11.98 -13.80
C GLU A 67 1.24 11.20 -14.39
N VAL A 68 1.09 9.94 -13.99
CA VAL A 68 0.03 9.07 -14.52
C VAL A 68 -1.35 9.68 -14.25
N ARG A 69 -2.21 9.67 -15.27
CA ARG A 69 -3.59 10.17 -15.23
C ARG A 69 -4.57 9.16 -15.84
N PRO A 70 -5.82 9.11 -15.35
CA PRO A 70 -6.83 8.25 -15.95
C PRO A 70 -7.20 8.75 -17.36
N LEU A 71 -7.38 7.83 -18.29
CA LEU A 71 -7.94 8.14 -19.61
C LEU A 71 -9.47 8.31 -19.56
N ARG A 72 -10.12 7.61 -18.63
CA ARG A 72 -11.56 7.62 -18.36
C ARG A 72 -11.82 7.44 -16.87
N GLY A 73 -12.87 8.08 -16.35
CA GLY A 73 -13.22 7.99 -14.95
C GLY A 73 -12.22 8.70 -14.06
N GLN A 74 -12.01 8.15 -12.87
CA GLN A 74 -11.21 8.76 -11.81
C GLN A 74 -10.13 7.79 -11.34
N LEU A 75 -8.97 8.32 -10.96
CA LEU A 75 -7.86 7.57 -10.38
C LEU A 75 -7.46 8.20 -9.05
N SER A 76 -7.43 7.39 -8.00
CA SER A 76 -6.83 7.76 -6.72
C SER A 76 -5.59 6.93 -6.43
N LEU A 77 -4.54 7.59 -5.96
CA LEU A 77 -3.31 6.95 -5.48
C LEU A 77 -3.19 7.23 -3.98
N ALA A 78 -3.04 6.18 -3.17
CA ALA A 78 -3.12 6.27 -1.72
C ALA A 78 -2.02 5.49 -0.99
N PHE A 79 -1.32 6.16 -0.06
CA PHE A 79 -0.49 5.48 0.94
C PHE A 79 -1.31 5.32 2.24
N MET A 80 -1.47 4.07 2.69
CA MET A 80 -2.47 3.73 3.71
C MET A 80 -1.91 3.86 5.13
N ASN A 81 -1.08 2.92 5.58
CA ASN A 81 -0.48 2.89 6.91
C ASN A 81 0.89 3.61 6.92
N VAL A 82 0.83 4.94 6.79
CA VAL A 82 2.01 5.81 6.67
C VAL A 82 2.92 5.73 7.91
N ALA A 83 2.34 5.66 9.12
CA ALA A 83 3.11 5.58 10.36
C ALA A 83 3.97 4.30 10.40
N ALA A 84 3.40 3.14 10.03
CA ALA A 84 4.16 1.90 9.95
C ALA A 84 5.22 1.92 8.85
N PHE A 85 5.00 2.62 7.75
CA PHE A 85 6.02 2.75 6.69
C PHE A 85 7.18 3.63 7.10
N GLN A 86 6.89 4.74 7.78
CA GLN A 86 7.91 5.67 8.27
C GLN A 86 8.77 5.05 9.38
N SER A 87 8.30 4.00 10.05
CA SER A 87 9.09 3.23 11.03
C SER A 87 9.92 2.10 10.41
N PHE A 88 9.94 1.96 9.07
CA PHE A 88 10.69 0.89 8.40
C PHE A 88 12.19 0.95 8.68
N ASP A 89 12.71 -0.14 9.26
CA ASP A 89 14.13 -0.40 9.47
C ASP A 89 14.54 -1.61 8.61
N PRO A 90 15.47 -1.47 7.65
CA PRO A 90 15.93 -2.60 6.84
C PRO A 90 16.62 -3.70 7.65
N GLU A 91 17.14 -3.40 8.85
CA GLU A 91 17.74 -4.40 9.75
C GLU A 91 16.66 -5.17 10.54
N GLN A 92 15.48 -4.57 10.72
CA GLN A 92 14.34 -5.15 11.44
C GLN A 92 13.04 -4.99 10.64
N PRO A 93 12.96 -5.54 9.41
CA PRO A 93 11.86 -5.24 8.50
C PRO A 93 10.52 -5.79 8.97
N LYS A 94 10.47 -6.71 9.93
CA LYS A 94 9.21 -7.24 10.46
C LYS A 94 8.52 -6.26 11.41
N ASP A 95 9.30 -5.40 12.08
CA ASP A 95 8.81 -4.55 13.17
C ASP A 95 7.94 -3.40 12.66
N SER A 96 8.06 -3.06 11.39
CA SER A 96 7.29 -2.01 10.74
C SER A 96 6.11 -2.55 9.92
N ARG A 97 5.69 -3.80 10.17
CA ARG A 97 4.48 -4.37 9.54
C ARG A 97 3.24 -3.52 9.89
N PHE A 98 3.14 -3.14 11.15
CA PHE A 98 2.16 -2.23 11.74
C PHE A 98 2.79 -1.64 13.02
N VAL A 99 2.22 -0.57 13.57
CA VAL A 99 2.62 0.03 14.85
C VAL A 99 1.88 -0.62 16.01
N ASP A 100 0.55 -0.57 16.05
CA ASP A 100 -0.24 -1.11 17.16
C ASP A 100 -0.98 -2.41 16.79
N GLU A 101 -1.54 -2.49 15.58
CA GLU A 101 -2.27 -3.67 15.12
C GLU A 101 -2.34 -3.82 13.60
N ASP A 102 -2.65 -5.02 13.10
CA ASP A 102 -2.72 -5.29 11.67
C ASP A 102 -3.83 -4.47 10.99
N PHE A 103 -3.43 -3.46 10.20
CA PHE A 103 -4.30 -2.53 9.48
C PHE A 103 -5.32 -3.26 8.58
N ASN A 104 -4.96 -4.41 8.02
CA ASN A 104 -5.83 -5.18 7.14
C ASN A 104 -6.95 -5.94 7.89
N ARG A 105 -7.03 -5.80 9.22
CA ARG A 105 -8.06 -6.42 10.07
C ARG A 105 -9.13 -5.44 10.56
N LEU A 106 -9.03 -4.16 10.21
CA LEU A 106 -9.82 -3.10 10.83
C LEU A 106 -11.11 -2.72 10.09
N TRP A 107 -11.33 -3.26 8.89
CA TRP A 107 -12.28 -2.71 7.93
C TRP A 107 -13.75 -3.12 8.12
N THR A 108 -14.12 -3.72 9.25
CA THR A 108 -15.54 -3.96 9.56
C THR A 108 -16.15 -2.74 10.26
N ARG A 109 -17.45 -2.50 10.05
CA ARG A 109 -18.15 -1.37 10.68
C ARG A 109 -18.09 -1.45 12.21
N GLU A 110 -18.17 -2.66 12.76
CA GLU A 110 -18.08 -2.89 14.21
C GLU A 110 -16.73 -2.43 14.79
N VAL A 111 -15.63 -2.64 14.05
CA VAL A 111 -14.29 -2.21 14.47
C VAL A 111 -14.13 -0.69 14.28
N LEU A 112 -14.52 -0.18 13.11
CA LEU A 112 -14.41 1.25 12.78
C LEU A 112 -15.26 2.13 13.70
N ASP A 113 -16.48 1.71 14.05
CA ASP A 113 -17.38 2.48 14.92
C ASP A 113 -17.18 2.16 16.42
N GLY A 114 -16.29 1.20 16.72
CA GLY A 114 -16.03 0.74 18.10
C GLY A 114 -15.24 1.75 18.96
N PRO A 115 -15.11 1.51 20.28
CA PRO A 115 -14.44 2.45 21.18
C PRO A 115 -12.90 2.34 21.18
N LYS A 116 -12.33 1.32 20.53
CA LYS A 116 -10.88 1.07 20.52
C LYS A 116 -10.13 2.26 19.89
N LYS A 117 -8.89 2.46 20.34
CA LYS A 117 -7.94 3.41 19.77
C LYS A 117 -6.60 2.72 19.51
N SER A 118 -6.05 3.00 18.35
CA SER A 118 -4.73 2.62 17.85
C SER A 118 -4.41 3.55 16.69
N LEU A 119 -3.12 3.72 16.36
CA LEU A 119 -2.70 4.54 15.23
C LEU A 119 -3.32 4.03 13.93
N GLU A 120 -3.34 2.71 13.74
CA GLU A 120 -4.00 2.10 12.61
C GLU A 120 -5.50 2.36 12.55
N LEU A 121 -6.22 2.27 13.67
CA LEU A 121 -7.66 2.49 13.65
C LEU A 121 -8.03 3.95 13.44
N GLU A 122 -7.24 4.88 13.97
CA GLU A 122 -7.39 6.31 13.69
C GLU A 122 -7.18 6.61 12.21
N ARG A 123 -6.12 6.06 11.60
CA ARG A 123 -5.87 6.21 10.16
C ARG A 123 -6.94 5.51 9.31
N ALA A 124 -7.41 4.33 9.70
CA ALA A 124 -8.48 3.63 9.00
C ALA A 124 -9.77 4.45 9.00
N ARG A 125 -10.12 5.09 10.13
CA ARG A 125 -11.27 5.99 10.25
C ARG A 125 -11.13 7.27 9.42
N GLU A 126 -9.93 7.83 9.35
CA GLU A 126 -9.64 8.99 8.51
C GLU A 126 -9.87 8.68 7.02
N VAL A 127 -9.38 7.51 6.57
CA VAL A 127 -9.40 7.12 5.16
C VAL A 127 -10.74 6.49 4.73
N HIS A 128 -11.46 5.84 5.64
CA HIS A 128 -12.68 5.10 5.35
C HIS A 128 -13.76 5.90 4.58
N PRO A 129 -14.10 7.15 4.94
CA PRO A 129 -15.06 7.95 4.16
C PRO A 129 -14.67 8.15 2.70
N TYR A 130 -13.37 8.21 2.40
CA TYR A 130 -12.88 8.35 1.03
C TYR A 130 -12.94 7.03 0.27
N LEU A 131 -12.62 5.91 0.92
CA LEU A 131 -12.74 4.56 0.33
C LEU A 131 -14.17 4.23 -0.12
N GLU A 132 -15.18 4.73 0.59
CA GLU A 132 -16.59 4.56 0.20
C GLU A 132 -16.95 5.22 -1.14
N THR A 133 -16.08 6.11 -1.67
CA THR A 133 -16.26 6.75 -2.99
C THR A 133 -15.66 5.94 -4.13
N VAL A 134 -14.92 4.86 -3.83
CA VAL A 134 -14.14 4.08 -4.80
C VAL A 134 -14.97 2.91 -5.32
N ASP A 135 -15.06 2.77 -6.65
CA ASP A 135 -15.74 1.63 -7.28
C ASP A 135 -14.85 0.37 -7.30
N LEU A 136 -13.55 0.56 -7.57
CA LEU A 136 -12.57 -0.52 -7.71
C LEU A 136 -11.29 -0.19 -6.94
N LEU A 137 -10.87 -1.11 -6.06
CA LEU A 137 -9.65 -0.97 -5.27
C LEU A 137 -8.62 -2.02 -5.68
N LEU A 138 -7.43 -1.55 -6.05
CA LEU A 138 -6.22 -2.36 -6.22
C LEU A 138 -5.22 -2.01 -5.10
N ASP A 139 -4.99 -2.93 -4.16
CA ASP A 139 -4.06 -2.75 -3.04
C ASP A 139 -2.75 -3.52 -3.23
N ILE A 140 -1.64 -2.82 -3.45
CA ILE A 140 -0.37 -3.46 -3.79
C ILE A 140 0.34 -3.92 -2.51
N HIS A 141 0.58 -5.22 -2.44
CA HIS A 141 1.29 -5.90 -1.36
C HIS A 141 2.65 -6.43 -1.84
N SER A 142 3.47 -6.90 -0.91
CA SER A 142 4.65 -7.73 -1.25
C SER A 142 4.90 -8.75 -0.17
N MET A 143 5.32 -9.96 -0.55
CA MET A 143 5.64 -11.00 0.43
C MET A 143 7.11 -10.95 0.79
N GLN A 144 7.41 -11.20 2.07
CA GLN A 144 8.78 -11.37 2.56
C GLN A 144 9.36 -12.75 2.23
N THR A 145 8.50 -13.71 1.87
CA THR A 145 8.88 -15.05 1.44
C THR A 145 8.83 -15.17 -0.07
N ALA A 146 9.73 -16.00 -0.62
CA ALA A 146 9.72 -16.30 -2.04
C ALA A 146 8.41 -17.02 -2.43
N THR A 147 7.59 -16.37 -3.25
CA THR A 147 6.36 -16.93 -3.79
C THR A 147 6.21 -16.54 -5.26
N ILE A 148 5.36 -17.27 -5.98
CA ILE A 148 4.89 -16.82 -7.29
C ILE A 148 3.92 -15.63 -7.11
N PRO A 149 3.94 -14.62 -8.00
CA PRO A 149 2.95 -13.55 -7.96
C PRO A 149 1.53 -14.13 -8.03
N LEU A 150 0.64 -13.60 -7.20
CA LEU A 150 -0.75 -14.02 -7.14
C LEU A 150 -1.66 -12.80 -7.01
N MET A 151 -2.92 -13.01 -7.37
CA MET A 151 -4.01 -12.05 -7.24
C MET A 151 -5.08 -12.67 -6.35
N MET A 152 -5.47 -11.94 -5.30
CA MET A 152 -6.66 -12.25 -4.52
C MET A 152 -7.75 -11.28 -4.95
N ALA A 153 -8.90 -11.80 -5.38
CA ALA A 153 -10.06 -10.99 -5.74
C ALA A 153 -11.23 -11.40 -4.84
N LEU A 154 -11.81 -10.42 -4.15
CA LEU A 154 -13.05 -10.61 -3.40
C LEU A 154 -14.24 -10.20 -4.28
N ASN A 155 -15.40 -10.83 -4.07
CA ASN A 155 -16.58 -10.58 -4.91
C ASN A 155 -17.18 -9.16 -4.77
N ARG A 156 -16.66 -8.33 -3.85
CA ARG A 156 -16.80 -6.86 -3.81
C ARG A 156 -15.60 -6.26 -3.07
N LEU A 157 -14.88 -5.34 -3.74
CA LEU A 157 -13.75 -4.51 -3.29
C LEU A 157 -12.49 -5.24 -2.77
N SER A 158 -11.33 -4.78 -3.27
CA SER A 158 -9.93 -5.20 -3.05
C SER A 158 -9.39 -6.32 -3.97
N CYS A 159 -8.38 -5.93 -4.76
CA CYS A 159 -7.52 -6.78 -5.58
C CYS A 159 -6.07 -6.50 -5.19
N ALA A 160 -5.21 -7.49 -4.94
CA ALA A 160 -3.81 -7.25 -4.56
C ALA A 160 -2.79 -7.57 -5.66
N PHE A 161 -1.79 -6.70 -5.86
CA PHE A 161 -0.66 -6.92 -6.80
C PHE A 161 0.69 -6.93 -6.07
N THR A 162 1.70 -7.67 -6.57
CA THR A 162 3.07 -7.63 -6.03
C THR A 162 4.08 -7.53 -7.20
N SER A 163 5.08 -6.65 -7.11
CA SER A 163 6.06 -6.37 -8.18
C SER A 163 7.38 -7.14 -8.04
N ARG A 164 8.02 -7.46 -9.16
CA ARG A 164 9.26 -8.24 -9.32
C ARG A 164 10.50 -7.33 -9.22
N THR A 165 11.53 -7.75 -8.47
CA THR A 165 12.88 -7.20 -8.61
C THR A 165 13.50 -7.69 -9.93
N ILE A 166 13.87 -6.75 -10.81
CA ILE A 166 14.55 -7.01 -12.07
C ILE A 166 15.95 -7.60 -11.77
N ARG A 167 16.19 -8.87 -12.14
CA ARG A 167 17.56 -9.37 -12.28
C ARG A 167 18.15 -8.73 -13.53
N ARG A 168 19.21 -7.92 -13.35
CA ARG A 168 20.11 -7.59 -14.46
C ARG A 168 20.64 -8.90 -15.04
N THR A 169 20.34 -9.18 -16.29
CA THR A 169 21.10 -10.11 -17.11
C THR A 169 22.45 -9.45 -17.38
N SER A 170 23.52 -9.96 -16.76
CA SER A 170 24.88 -9.67 -17.21
C SER A 170 25.02 -10.22 -18.63
N GLY A 171 25.27 -9.31 -19.57
CA GLY A 171 25.51 -9.61 -20.97
C GLY A 171 26.85 -10.32 -21.19
N MET A 172 26.91 -11.01 -22.33
CA MET A 172 28.10 -11.58 -22.94
C MET A 172 29.23 -10.55 -23.07
N SER A 173 30.42 -10.95 -22.65
CA SER A 173 31.69 -10.82 -23.38
C SER A 173 32.71 -11.75 -22.74
#